data_AF-G9K3K0-F1
#
_entry.id   AF-G9K3K0-F1
#
_cell.length_a   1.000
_cell.length_b   1.000
_cell.length_c   1.000
_cell.angle_alpha   90.00
_cell.angle_beta   90.00
_cell.angle_gamma   90.00
#
_symmetry.space_group_name_H-M   'P 1'
#
loop_
_entity.id
_entity.type
_entity.pdbx_description
1 polymer ?
#
loop_
_entity_poly.entity_id
_entity_poly.type
_entity_poly.pdbx_seq_one_letter_code
_entity_poly.pdbx_strand_id
1 'polypeptide(L)' 'GPHISLADLVAITELMHPVGAGCQVFEGRPKLAAWRQRVEAAVGEDLFQEAHEVIMKAKESPPADPTVKQKLMPAVLAM' A
#
# COMPACT_ATOMS: atom_id res chain seq x y z
N GLY A 1 14.09 -12.86 7.40
CA GLY A 1 14.82 -13.71 8.37
C GLY A 1 13.84 -14.23 9.40
N PRO A 2 14.29 -14.60 10.61
CA PRO A 2 13.38 -14.98 11.70
C PRO A 2 12.61 -13.79 12.31
N HIS A 3 13.12 -12.57 12.14
CA HIS A 3 12.49 -11.33 12.61
C HIS A 3 12.21 -10.38 11.45
N ILE A 4 11.30 -9.44 11.69
CA ILE A 4 11.01 -8.32 10.79
C ILE A 4 12.29 -7.49 10.55
N SER A 5 12.42 -6.97 9.35
CA SER A 5 13.51 -6.09 8.94
C SER A 5 12.99 -4.93 8.09
N LEU A 6 13.88 -3.99 7.73
CA LEU A 6 13.53 -2.93 6.79
C LEU A 6 13.06 -3.47 5.43
N ALA A 7 13.56 -4.64 5.01
CA ALA A 7 13.11 -5.27 3.78
C ALA A 7 11.61 -5.64 3.83
N ASP A 8 11.13 -6.12 4.99
CA ASP A 8 9.73 -6.46 5.18
C ASP A 8 8.86 -5.19 5.23
N LEU A 9 9.34 -4.13 5.89
CA LEU A 9 8.64 -2.85 6.00
C LEU A 9 8.47 -2.16 4.63
N VAL A 10 9.52 -2.17 3.81
CA VAL A 10 9.44 -1.62 2.45
C VAL A 10 8.54 -2.50 1.58
N ALA A 11 8.73 -3.81 1.60
CA ALA A 11 7.93 -4.72 0.79
C ALA A 11 6.43 -4.65 1.12
N ILE A 12 6.05 -4.52 2.40
CA ILE A 12 4.62 -4.47 2.74
C ILE A 12 3.97 -3.17 2.28
N THR A 13 4.63 -2.02 2.42
CA THR A 13 4.08 -0.73 1.97
C THR A 13 3.94 -0.71 0.44
N GLU A 14 4.90 -1.27 -0.29
CA GLU A 14 4.81 -1.47 -1.74
C GLU A 14 3.63 -2.36 -2.14
N LEU A 15 3.42 -3.49 -1.47
CA LEU A 15 2.32 -4.42 -1.77
C LEU A 15 0.94 -3.85 -1.43
N MET A 16 0.85 -2.88 -0.52
CA MET A 16 -0.43 -2.24 -0.18
C MET A 16 -0.92 -1.27 -1.27
N HIS A 17 -0.06 -0.82 -2.19
CA HIS A 17 -0.47 0.00 -3.35
C HIS A 17 -1.46 -0.75 -4.28
N PRO A 18 -1.13 -1.93 -4.82
CA PRO A 18 -2.09 -2.70 -5.61
C PRO A 18 -3.29 -3.21 -4.79
N VAL A 19 -3.14 -3.43 -3.48
CA VAL A 19 -4.30 -3.73 -2.61
C VAL A 19 -5.28 -2.56 -2.58
N GLY A 20 -4.79 -1.32 -2.44
CA GLY A 20 -5.64 -0.11 -2.52
C GLY A 20 -6.27 0.06 -3.91
N ALA A 21 -5.57 -0.37 -4.96
CA ALA A 21 -6.12 -0.48 -6.31
C ALA A 21 -7.11 -1.67 -6.49
N GLY A 22 -7.38 -2.45 -5.44
CA GLY A 22 -8.30 -3.58 -5.39
C GLY A 22 -7.83 -4.84 -6.11
N CYS A 23 -6.53 -5.01 -6.27
CA CYS A 23 -5.95 -6.27 -6.74
C CYS A 23 -5.96 -7.32 -5.63
N GLN A 24 -6.22 -8.58 -5.98
CA GLN A 24 -6.18 -9.73 -5.08
C GLN A 24 -4.73 -10.19 -4.80
N VAL A 25 -3.92 -9.32 -4.19
CA VAL A 25 -2.45 -9.54 -4.02
C VAL A 25 -2.11 -10.77 -3.19
N PHE A 26 -2.90 -11.06 -2.15
CA PHE A 26 -2.65 -12.14 -1.20
C PHE A 26 -3.49 -13.40 -1.47
N GLU A 27 -4.49 -13.33 -2.35
CA GLU A 27 -5.36 -14.45 -2.69
C GLU A 27 -4.60 -15.54 -3.46
N GLY A 28 -4.80 -16.81 -3.11
CA GLY A 28 -4.05 -17.93 -3.67
C GLY A 28 -2.56 -17.97 -3.27
N ARG A 29 -2.09 -17.05 -2.40
CA ARG A 29 -0.68 -16.93 -1.96
C ARG A 29 -0.56 -17.09 -0.44
N PRO A 30 -0.84 -18.29 0.13
CA PRO A 30 -0.94 -18.48 1.58
C PRO A 30 0.33 -18.11 2.35
N LYS A 31 1.53 -18.35 1.78
CA LYS A 31 2.79 -17.95 2.40
C LYS A 31 2.93 -16.43 2.52
N LEU A 32 2.47 -15.69 1.50
CA LEU A 32 2.53 -14.24 1.46
C LEU A 32 1.46 -13.62 2.39
N ALA A 33 0.26 -14.19 2.42
CA ALA A 33 -0.79 -13.79 3.35
C ALA A 33 -0.34 -13.97 4.81
N ALA A 34 0.23 -15.13 5.15
CA ALA A 34 0.77 -15.39 6.48
C ALA A 34 1.96 -14.47 6.82
N TRP A 35 2.80 -14.13 5.83
CA TRP A 35 3.87 -13.15 6.02
C TRP A 35 3.31 -11.75 6.32
N ARG A 36 2.32 -11.26 5.56
CA ARG A 36 1.65 -9.99 5.85
C ARG A 36 1.15 -9.94 7.29
N GLN A 37 0.43 -10.97 7.74
CA GLN A 37 -0.13 -11.01 9.10
C GLN A 37 0.96 -10.90 10.18
N ARG A 38 2.12 -11.55 9.98
CA ARG A 38 3.26 -11.42 10.90
C ARG A 38 3.88 -10.03 10.87
N VAL A 39 3.97 -9.40 9.70
CA VAL A 39 4.49 -8.04 9.55
C VAL A 39 3.55 -7.02 10.20
N GLU A 40 2.26 -7.12 9.94
CA GLU A 40 1.20 -6.29 10.53
C GLU A 40 1.22 -6.37 12.07
N ALA A 41 1.27 -7.59 12.63
CA ALA A 41 1.40 -7.78 14.07
C ALA A 41 2.71 -7.21 14.66
N ALA A 42 3.82 -7.26 13.92
CA ALA A 42 5.11 -6.73 14.38
C ALA A 42 5.21 -5.20 14.29
N VAL A 43 4.52 -4.58 13.33
CA VAL A 43 4.40 -3.11 13.20
C VAL A 43 3.40 -2.56 14.22
N GLY A 44 2.38 -3.34 14.56
CA GLY A 44 1.23 -2.93 15.36
C GLY A 44 0.04 -2.62 14.46
N GLU A 45 -1.09 -3.26 14.73
CA GLU A 45 -2.30 -3.21 13.88
C GLU A 45 -2.83 -1.78 13.71
N ASP A 46 -2.88 -1.00 14.80
CA ASP A 46 -3.35 0.39 14.77
C ASP A 46 -2.49 1.27 13.85
N LEU A 47 -1.16 1.19 14.00
CA LEU A 47 -0.21 1.94 13.17
C LEU A 47 -0.27 1.47 11.71
N PHE A 48 -0.41 0.16 11.48
CA PHE A 48 -0.54 -0.39 10.14
C PHE A 48 -1.81 0.13 9.45
N GLN A 49 -2.93 0.15 10.17
CA GLN A 49 -4.20 0.64 9.64
C GLN A 49 -4.17 2.15 9.39
N GLU A 50 -3.63 2.94 10.34
CA GLU A 50 -3.46 4.39 10.21
C GLU A 50 -2.61 4.73 8.98
N ALA A 51 -1.45 4.10 8.83
CA ALA A 51 -0.53 4.38 7.74
C ALA A 51 -1.11 4.07 6.35
N HIS A 52 -2.01 3.09 6.25
CA HIS A 52 -2.61 2.67 4.97
C HIS A 52 -4.00 3.28 4.70
N GLU A 53 -4.54 4.11 5.60
CA GLU A 53 -5.90 4.65 5.46
C GLU A 53 -6.11 5.37 4.11
N VAL A 54 -5.17 6.22 3.71
CA VAL A 54 -5.26 7.02 2.49
C VAL A 54 -5.24 6.14 1.25
N ILE A 55 -4.32 5.17 1.16
CA ILE A 55 -4.19 4.31 -0.02
C ILE A 55 -5.36 3.34 -0.15
N MET A 56 -5.96 2.90 0.96
CA MET A 56 -7.17 2.06 0.92
C MET A 56 -8.39 2.80 0.38
N LYS A 57 -8.45 4.12 0.55
CA LYS A 57 -9.52 4.99 0.03
C LYS A 57 -9.20 5.58 -1.35
N ALA A 58 -8.09 5.21 -1.98
CA ALA A 58 -7.65 5.82 -3.24
C ALA A 58 -8.70 5.74 -4.37
N LYS A 59 -9.48 4.66 -4.43
CA LYS A 59 -10.58 4.51 -5.42
C LYS A 59 -11.73 5.48 -5.23
N GLU A 60 -11.90 6.00 -4.01
CA GLU A 60 -12.95 6.94 -3.65
C GLU A 60 -12.49 8.39 -3.87
N SER A 61 -11.22 8.61 -4.24
CA SER A 61 -10.69 9.94 -4.49
C SER A 61 -11.40 10.59 -5.68
N PRO A 62 -11.86 11.85 -5.53
CA PRO A 62 -12.46 12.56 -6.65
C PRO A 62 -11.39 12.87 -7.71
N PRO A 63 -11.79 13.07 -8.97
CA PRO A 63 -10.88 13.55 -9.99
C PRO A 63 -10.21 14.86 -9.57
N ALA A 64 -8.92 14.99 -9.84
CA ALA A 64 -8.20 16.25 -9.64
C ALA A 64 -8.83 17.37 -10.49
N ASP A 65 -8.87 18.59 -9.93
CA ASP A 65 -9.28 19.76 -10.71
C ASP A 65 -8.34 20.00 -11.91
N PRO A 66 -8.79 20.70 -12.96
CA PRO A 66 -7.99 20.88 -14.18
C PRO A 66 -6.62 21.52 -13.94
N THR A 67 -6.50 22.43 -12.97
CA THR A 67 -5.25 23.14 -12.68
C THR A 67 -4.27 22.23 -11.97
N VAL A 68 -4.72 21.46 -10.98
CA VAL A 68 -3.91 20.46 -10.29
C VAL A 68 -3.51 19.34 -11.24
N LYS A 69 -4.43 18.84 -12.06
CA LYS A 69 -4.15 17.82 -13.08
C LYS A 69 -3.04 18.26 -14.04
N GLN A 70 -3.10 19.49 -14.55
CA GLN A 70 -2.07 20.03 -15.45
C GLN A 70 -0.69 20.12 -14.78
N LYS A 71 -0.66 20.54 -13.51
CA LYS A 71 0.60 20.64 -12.74
C LYS A 71 1.21 19.28 -12.40
N LEU A 72 0.38 18.27 -12.11
CA LEU A 72 0.84 16.94 -11.70
C LEU A 72 1.21 16.03 -12.88
N MET A 73 0.60 16.22 -14.06
CA MET A 73 0.77 15.32 -15.21
C MET A 73 2.24 15.07 -15.60
N PRO A 74 3.14 16.07 -15.67
CA PRO A 74 4.54 15.82 -16.01
C PRO A 74 5.24 14.93 -14.98
N ALA A 75 4.96 15.11 -13.69
CA ALA A 75 5.52 14.28 -12.63
C ALA A 75 5.01 12.84 -12.73
N VAL A 76 3.70 12.65 -12.95
CA VAL A 76 3.10 11.31 -13.12
C VAL A 76 3.67 10.55 -14.32
N LEU A 77 3.99 11.25 -15.41
CA LEU A 77 4.60 10.62 -16.60
C LEU A 77 6.09 10.30 -16.43
N ALA A 78 6.76 10.93 -15.46
CA ALA A 78 8.19 10.73 -15.20
C ALA A 78 8.47 9.73 -14.06
N MET A 79 7.45 9.32 -13.32
CA MET A 79 7.52 8.34 -12.23
C MET A 79 7.65 6.90 -12.73
#